data_AF-A0A0Z8I2C7-F1
#
_entry.id   AF-A0A0Z8I2C7-F1
#
_cell.length_a   1.000
_cell.length_b   1.000
_cell.length_c   1.000
_cell.angle_alpha   90.00
_cell.angle_beta   90.00
_cell.angle_gamma   90.00
#
_symmetry.space_group_name_H-M   'P 1'
#
loop_
_entity.id
_entity.type
_entity.pdbx_description
1 polymer ?
#
loop_
_entity_poly.entity_id
_entity_poly.type
_entity_poly.pdbx_seq_one_letter_code
_entity_poly.pdbx_strand_id
1 'polypeptide(L)'
;MKKENLHIRAIRYFYDIVGELDEVSYAALTNFGNNMYMLFITVTLLSFLVSFALGEDVMGISLFLTLVYSQFKQDVIIKQLGLDKLVVAKAEVKLARKKMMKRTLFQTLQIAVYSLLVSIGMWQLQIPQESGTSAAEYFQFVTPMTVVLLTLVGFISFYIVNRKKIKLI
;
A
#
# COMPACT_ATOMS: atom_id res chain seq x y z
N MET A 1 -16.54 6.40 -24.73
CA MET A 1 -15.87 5.92 -23.50
C MET A 1 -14.91 4.79 -23.84
N LYS A 2 -13.59 4.99 -23.68
CA LYS A 2 -12.61 3.90 -23.78
C LYS A 2 -12.93 2.86 -22.69
N LYS A 3 -13.01 1.57 -23.03
CA LYS A 3 -13.35 0.50 -22.08
C LYS A 3 -12.25 0.45 -21.02
N GLU A 4 -12.57 0.81 -19.78
CA GLU A 4 -11.58 0.83 -18.70
C GLU A 4 -11.13 -0.59 -18.33
N ASN A 5 -9.81 -0.79 -18.35
CA ASN A 5 -9.15 -1.98 -17.82
C ASN A 5 -9.37 -2.05 -16.29
N LEU A 6 -9.50 -3.27 -15.74
CA LEU A 6 -9.56 -3.56 -14.30
C LEU A 6 -8.46 -2.85 -13.49
N HIS A 7 -7.23 -2.82 -14.00
CA HIS A 7 -6.08 -2.12 -13.41
C HIS A 7 -6.34 -0.63 -13.23
N ILE A 8 -6.81 0.05 -14.28
CA ILE A 8 -7.14 1.48 -14.24
C ILE A 8 -8.28 1.73 -13.25
N ARG A 9 -9.30 0.87 -13.26
CA ARG A 9 -10.41 0.94 -12.30
C ARG A 9 -9.93 0.80 -10.86
N ALA A 10 -9.00 -0.12 -10.60
CA ALA A 10 -8.39 -0.32 -9.29
C ALA A 10 -7.57 0.89 -8.84
N ILE A 11 -6.75 1.47 -9.74
CA ILE A 11 -5.99 2.70 -9.46
C ILE A 11 -6.94 3.85 -9.13
N ARG A 12 -7.99 4.07 -9.93
CA ARG A 12 -8.96 5.15 -9.69
C ARG A 12 -9.64 4.99 -8.34
N TYR A 13 -10.01 3.77 -7.98
CA TYR A 13 -10.58 3.48 -6.66
C TYR A 13 -9.58 3.74 -5.53
N PHE A 14 -8.33 3.26 -5.68
CA PHE A 14 -7.32 3.37 -4.63
C PHE A 14 -6.86 4.82 -4.42
N TYR A 15 -6.75 5.61 -5.48
CA TYR A 15 -6.32 7.00 -5.41
C TYR A 15 -7.47 8.01 -5.31
N ASP A 16 -8.71 7.56 -5.45
CA ASP A 16 -9.92 8.39 -5.40
C ASP A 16 -9.96 9.43 -6.54
N ILE A 17 -9.55 8.99 -7.73
CA ILE A 17 -9.51 9.80 -8.96
C ILE A 17 -10.93 9.93 -9.50
N VAL A 18 -11.50 11.13 -9.39
CA VAL A 18 -12.85 11.47 -9.87
C VAL A 18 -12.73 12.23 -11.19
N GLY A 19 -13.53 11.86 -12.19
CA GLY A 19 -13.50 12.44 -13.54
C GLY A 19 -12.82 11.54 -14.58
N GLU A 20 -12.80 12.00 -15.83
CA GLU A 20 -12.08 11.32 -16.91
C GLU A 20 -10.57 11.55 -16.78
N LEU A 21 -9.80 10.49 -17.03
CA LEU A 21 -8.35 10.60 -17.16
C LEU A 21 -8.06 11.24 -18.52
N ASP A 22 -7.16 12.23 -18.55
CA ASP A 22 -6.62 12.72 -19.82
C ASP A 22 -5.84 11.62 -20.55
N GLU A 23 -5.60 11.82 -21.85
CA GLU A 23 -4.97 10.80 -22.68
C GLU A 23 -3.55 10.44 -22.21
N VAL A 24 -2.82 11.44 -21.69
CA VAL A 24 -1.46 11.29 -21.19
C VAL A 24 -1.44 10.41 -19.94
N SER A 25 -2.30 10.69 -18.97
CA SER A 25 -2.44 9.91 -17.74
C SER A 25 -2.90 8.49 -18.03
N TYR A 26 -3.89 8.33 -18.93
CA TYR A 26 -4.37 7.02 -19.32
C TYR A 26 -3.27 6.17 -19.97
N ALA A 27 -2.48 6.75 -20.87
CA ALA A 27 -1.36 6.07 -21.52
C ALA A 27 -0.26 5.72 -20.52
N ALA A 28 0.10 6.64 -19.61
CA ALA A 28 1.11 6.41 -18.58
C ALA A 28 0.74 5.27 -17.63
N LEU A 29 -0.51 5.22 -17.14
CA LEU A 29 -0.99 4.15 -16.27
C LEU A 29 -1.09 2.81 -17.00
N THR A 30 -1.47 2.82 -18.28
CA THR A 30 -1.51 1.58 -19.08
C THR A 30 -0.10 1.03 -19.33
N ASN A 31 0.86 1.90 -19.68
CA ASN A 31 2.25 1.51 -19.85
C ASN A 31 2.87 0.99 -18.55
N PHE A 32 2.56 1.62 -17.42
CA PHE A 32 2.95 1.12 -16.11
C PHE A 32 2.43 -0.30 -15.86
N GLY A 33 1.13 -0.53 -16.06
CA GLY A 33 0.51 -1.84 -15.89
C GLY A 33 1.17 -2.92 -16.77
N ASN A 34 1.44 -2.61 -18.04
CA ASN A 34 2.11 -3.52 -18.97
C ASN A 34 3.55 -3.83 -18.52
N ASN A 35 4.30 -2.82 -18.09
CA ASN A 35 5.66 -2.98 -17.59
C ASN A 35 5.71 -3.81 -16.31
N MET A 36 4.77 -3.60 -15.39
CA MET A 36 4.68 -4.40 -14.16
C MET A 36 4.28 -5.84 -14.47
N TYR A 37 3.34 -6.05 -15.39
CA TYR A 37 3.00 -7.41 -15.84
C TYR A 37 4.24 -8.14 -16.38
N MET A 38 4.99 -7.51 -17.29
CA MET A 38 6.23 -8.11 -17.79
C MET A 38 7.25 -8.36 -16.68
N LEU A 39 7.46 -7.41 -15.78
CA LEU A 39 8.37 -7.57 -14.64
C LEU A 39 7.98 -8.76 -13.77
N PHE A 40 6.70 -8.90 -13.42
CA PHE A 40 6.21 -10.02 -12.63
C PHE A 40 6.45 -11.37 -13.32
N ILE A 41 6.18 -11.47 -14.63
CA ILE A 41 6.46 -12.69 -15.40
C ILE A 41 7.96 -13.00 -15.42
N THR A 42 8.80 -12.00 -15.72
CA THR A 42 10.26 -12.18 -15.78
C THR A 42 10.83 -12.59 -14.42
N VAL A 43 10.43 -11.93 -13.32
CA VAL A 43 10.91 -12.29 -11.99
C VAL A 43 10.40 -13.66 -11.58
N THR A 44 9.14 -14.01 -11.86
CA THR A 44 8.60 -15.35 -11.56
C THR A 44 9.42 -16.42 -12.27
N LEU A 45 9.68 -16.27 -13.57
CA LEU A 45 10.43 -17.25 -14.35
C LEU A 45 11.89 -17.36 -13.88
N LEU A 46 12.58 -16.23 -13.70
CA LEU A 46 13.97 -16.22 -13.25
C LEU A 46 14.11 -16.79 -11.85
N SER A 47 13.25 -16.39 -10.92
CA SER A 47 13.28 -16.89 -9.54
C SER A 47 12.97 -18.39 -9.48
N PHE A 48 12.04 -18.89 -10.31
CA PHE A 48 11.81 -20.32 -10.46
C PHE A 48 13.08 -21.07 -10.94
N LEU A 49 13.74 -20.57 -11.98
CA LEU A 49 14.97 -21.19 -12.51
C LEU A 49 16.11 -21.18 -11.49
N VAL A 50 16.28 -20.08 -10.76
CA VAL A 50 17.29 -19.95 -9.70
C VAL A 50 16.97 -20.89 -8.53
N SER A 51 15.71 -20.93 -8.07
CA SER A 51 15.29 -21.87 -7.02
C SER A 51 15.57 -23.31 -7.41
N PHE A 52 15.30 -23.67 -8.68
CA PHE A 52 15.57 -25.00 -9.20
C PHE A 52 17.07 -25.32 -9.25
N ALA A 53 17.91 -24.36 -9.67
CA ALA A 53 19.36 -24.56 -9.78
C ALA A 53 20.06 -24.64 -8.41
N LEU A 54 19.59 -23.88 -7.42
CA LEU A 54 20.19 -23.81 -6.08
C LEU A 54 19.59 -24.82 -5.09
N GLY A 55 18.38 -25.34 -5.35
CA GLY A 55 17.66 -26.19 -4.40
C GLY A 55 17.08 -25.42 -3.21
N GLU A 56 17.04 -24.10 -3.27
CA GLU A 56 16.51 -23.21 -2.22
C GLU A 56 15.28 -22.43 -2.75
N ASP A 57 14.30 -22.14 -1.90
CA ASP A 57 13.16 -21.31 -2.30
C ASP A 57 13.49 -19.82 -2.21
N VAL A 58 13.89 -19.23 -3.34
CA VAL A 58 14.09 -17.78 -3.49
C VAL A 58 12.89 -17.07 -4.14
N MET A 59 11.86 -17.82 -4.56
CA MET A 59 10.73 -17.29 -5.31
C MET A 59 9.87 -16.38 -4.44
N GLY A 60 9.55 -16.82 -3.21
CA GLY A 60 8.75 -16.04 -2.28
C GLY A 60 9.33 -14.64 -2.01
N ILE A 61 10.63 -14.57 -1.70
CA ILE A 61 11.33 -13.30 -1.44
C ILE A 61 11.37 -12.43 -2.71
N SER A 62 11.68 -13.02 -3.87
CA SER A 62 11.77 -12.29 -5.14
C SER A 62 10.44 -11.65 -5.54
N LEU A 63 9.34 -12.39 -5.40
CA LEU A 63 8.00 -11.89 -5.69
C LEU A 63 7.58 -10.81 -4.69
N PHE A 64 7.91 -10.97 -3.41
CA PHE A 64 7.65 -9.96 -2.39
C PHE A 64 8.37 -8.63 -2.70
N LEU A 65 9.67 -8.68 -3.00
CA LEU A 65 10.43 -7.48 -3.37
C LEU A 65 9.87 -6.80 -4.63
N THR A 66 9.45 -7.59 -5.61
CA THR A 66 8.82 -7.09 -6.84
C THR A 66 7.49 -6.39 -6.54
N LEU A 67 6.68 -6.97 -5.65
CA LEU A 67 5.45 -6.34 -5.18
C LEU A 67 5.73 -5.00 -4.51
N VAL A 68 6.68 -4.94 -3.58
CA VAL A 68 7.06 -3.69 -2.89
C VAL A 68 7.54 -2.63 -3.89
N TYR A 69 8.41 -3.01 -4.83
CA TYR A 69 8.89 -2.13 -5.89
C TYR A 69 7.75 -1.59 -6.76
N SER A 70 6.80 -2.45 -7.13
CA SER A 70 5.64 -2.05 -7.95
C SER A 70 4.79 -0.98 -7.27
N GLN A 71 4.55 -1.11 -5.96
CA GLN A 71 3.77 -0.14 -5.20
C GLN A 71 4.48 1.21 -5.12
N PHE A 72 5.80 1.20 -4.89
CA PHE A 72 6.59 2.43 -4.85
C PHE A 72 6.56 3.16 -6.20
N LYS A 73 6.76 2.43 -7.31
CA LYS A 73 6.71 3.01 -8.66
C LYS A 73 5.33 3.54 -9.02
N GLN A 74 4.26 2.83 -8.64
CA GLN A 74 2.90 3.30 -8.86
C GLN A 74 2.64 4.65 -8.16
N ASP A 75 3.03 4.78 -6.89
CA ASP A 75 2.84 6.01 -6.13
C ASP A 75 3.60 7.21 -6.73
N VAL A 76 4.82 6.98 -7.23
CA VAL A 76 5.61 8.00 -7.93
C VAL A 76 4.90 8.48 -9.19
N ILE A 77 4.42 7.57 -10.04
CA ILE A 77 3.73 7.92 -11.29
C ILE A 77 2.44 8.70 -10.98
N ILE A 78 1.68 8.27 -9.99
CA ILE A 78 0.43 8.93 -9.60
C ILE A 78 0.67 10.36 -9.12
N LYS A 79 1.73 10.58 -8.32
CA LYS A 79 2.14 11.93 -7.89
C LYS A 79 2.65 12.79 -9.04
N GLN A 80 3.42 12.22 -9.98
CA GLN A 80 3.89 12.92 -11.17
C GLN A 80 2.74 13.40 -12.05
N LEU A 81 1.69 12.58 -12.19
CA LEU A 81 0.48 12.93 -12.93
C LEU A 81 -0.48 13.84 -12.14
N GLY A 82 -0.17 14.17 -10.88
CA GLY A 82 -1.03 14.98 -10.01
C GLY A 82 -2.35 14.29 -9.64
N LEU A 83 -2.50 13.00 -9.94
CA LEU A 83 -3.71 12.20 -9.70
C LEU A 83 -3.89 11.86 -8.21
N ASP A 84 -2.90 12.17 -7.37
CA ASP A 84 -3.02 12.07 -5.92
C ASP A 84 -3.79 13.25 -5.29
N LYS A 85 -4.09 14.29 -6.06
CA LYS A 85 -4.76 15.51 -5.57
C LYS A 85 -6.27 15.45 -5.75
N LEU A 86 -6.97 15.82 -4.67
CA LEU A 86 -8.40 16.07 -4.68
C LEU A 86 -8.62 17.56 -4.85
N VAL A 87 -9.00 17.93 -6.06
CA VAL A 87 -9.21 19.32 -6.46
C VAL A 87 -10.66 19.71 -6.17
N VAL A 88 -10.88 20.69 -5.30
CA VAL A 88 -12.23 21.07 -4.80
C VAL A 88 -12.42 22.57 -4.68
N ALA A 89 -13.65 23.03 -4.90
CA ALA A 89 -14.02 24.42 -4.68
C ALA A 89 -14.00 24.78 -3.18
N LYS A 90 -13.81 26.07 -2.86
CA LYS A 90 -13.75 26.57 -1.46
C LYS A 90 -14.96 26.15 -0.61
N ALA A 91 -16.15 26.02 -1.21
CA ALA A 91 -17.37 25.58 -0.53
C ALA A 91 -17.34 24.09 -0.12
N GLU A 92 -16.60 23.24 -0.83
CA GLU A 92 -16.61 21.79 -0.67
C GLU A 92 -15.49 21.27 0.24
N VAL A 93 -14.61 22.15 0.70
CA VAL A 93 -13.43 21.83 1.52
C VAL A 93 -13.79 21.05 2.79
N LYS A 94 -14.92 21.37 3.42
CA LYS A 94 -15.37 20.68 4.63
C LYS A 94 -15.73 19.22 4.32
N LEU A 95 -16.35 18.97 3.17
CA LEU A 95 -16.73 17.64 2.71
C LEU A 95 -15.48 16.84 2.29
N ALA A 96 -14.56 17.46 1.56
CA ALA A 96 -13.26 16.90 1.22
C ALA A 96 -12.45 16.49 2.46
N ARG A 97 -12.39 17.33 3.49
CA ARG A 97 -11.74 17.02 4.77
C ARG A 97 -12.39 15.84 5.48
N LYS A 98 -13.73 15.76 5.50
CA LYS A 98 -14.45 14.62 6.08
C LYS A 98 -14.16 13.32 5.33
N LYS A 99 -14.11 13.38 3.99
CA LYS A 99 -13.74 12.24 3.13
C LYS A 99 -12.32 11.76 3.43
N MET A 100 -11.35 12.67 3.47
CA MET A 100 -9.95 12.36 3.79
C MET A 100 -9.79 11.82 5.23
N MET A 101 -10.57 12.30 6.20
CA MET A 101 -10.57 11.75 7.55
C MET A 101 -11.07 10.30 7.57
N LYS A 102 -12.18 9.99 6.88
CA LYS A 102 -12.66 8.60 6.76
C LYS A 102 -11.59 7.69 6.13
N ARG A 103 -10.87 8.18 5.11
CA ARG A 103 -9.76 7.47 4.48
C ARG A 103 -8.61 7.22 5.48
N THR A 104 -8.20 8.24 6.22
CA THR A 104 -7.17 8.10 7.27
C THR A 104 -7.57 7.05 8.31
N LEU A 105 -8.83 7.04 8.76
CA LEU A 105 -9.32 6.02 9.70
C LEU A 105 -9.24 4.61 9.11
N PHE A 106 -9.68 4.43 7.86
CA PHE A 106 -9.61 3.13 7.19
C PHE A 106 -8.16 2.64 7.01
N GLN A 107 -7.24 3.52 6.58
CA GLN A 107 -5.83 3.17 6.44
C GLN A 107 -5.17 2.86 7.79
N THR A 108 -5.58 3.56 8.86
CA THR A 108 -5.12 3.29 10.23
C THR A 108 -5.62 1.92 10.72
N LEU A 109 -6.88 1.57 10.40
CA LEU A 109 -7.42 0.25 10.69
C LEU A 109 -6.65 -0.85 9.97
N GLN A 110 -6.24 -0.63 8.72
CA GLN A 110 -5.38 -1.57 7.99
C GLN A 110 -4.03 -1.76 8.69
N ILE A 111 -3.39 -0.67 9.16
CA ILE A 111 -2.15 -0.77 9.96
C ILE A 111 -2.38 -1.58 11.23
N ALA A 112 -3.50 -1.37 11.93
CA ALA A 112 -3.83 -2.15 13.13
C ALA A 112 -3.86 -3.65 12.81
N VAL A 113 -4.60 -4.03 11.75
CA VAL A 113 -4.70 -5.43 11.29
C VAL A 113 -3.34 -5.99 10.88
N TYR A 114 -2.56 -5.25 10.07
CA TYR A 114 -1.23 -5.72 9.65
C TYR A 114 -0.27 -5.85 10.83
N SER A 115 -0.29 -4.92 11.79
CA SER A 115 0.54 -5.02 12.99
C SER A 115 0.19 -6.22 13.85
N LEU A 116 -1.09 -6.58 13.96
CA LEU A 116 -1.53 -7.81 14.63
C LEU A 116 -1.01 -9.05 13.90
N LEU A 117 -1.19 -9.11 12.57
CA LEU A 117 -0.73 -10.25 11.76
C LEU A 117 0.79 -10.42 11.81
N VAL A 118 1.54 -9.32 11.74
CA VAL A 118 3.00 -9.33 11.89
C VAL A 118 3.38 -9.80 13.29
N SER A 119 2.71 -9.33 14.34
CA SER A 119 2.98 -9.78 15.72
C SER A 119 2.76 -11.29 15.89
N ILE A 120 1.68 -11.83 15.31
CA ILE A 120 1.41 -13.28 15.30
C ILE A 120 2.47 -14.03 14.48
N GLY A 121 2.85 -13.52 13.32
CA GLY A 121 3.88 -14.12 12.47
C GLY A 121 5.25 -14.14 13.16
N MET A 122 5.64 -13.05 13.82
CA MET A 122 6.88 -13.01 14.60
C MET A 122 6.87 -14.07 15.71
N TRP A 123 5.76 -14.19 16.45
CA TRP A 123 5.62 -15.24 17.46
C TRP A 123 5.78 -16.65 16.87
N GLN A 124 5.14 -16.93 15.72
CA GLN A 124 5.27 -18.23 15.04
C GLN A 124 6.69 -18.52 14.54
N LEU A 125 7.43 -17.49 14.18
CA LEU A 125 8.84 -17.56 13.78
C LEU A 125 9.80 -17.59 14.98
N GLN A 126 9.28 -17.75 16.20
CA GLN A 126 10.05 -17.73 17.44
C GLN A 126 10.84 -16.42 17.60
N ILE A 127 10.29 -15.30 17.14
CA ILE A 127 10.84 -13.97 17.35
C ILE A 127 9.96 -13.28 18.40
N PRO A 128 10.52 -12.92 19.57
CA PRO A 128 11.93 -13.00 19.98
C PRO A 128 12.41 -14.42 20.39
N GLN A 129 13.66 -14.75 20.03
CA GLN A 129 14.30 -16.08 20.13
C GLN A 129 14.72 -16.49 21.57
N GLU A 130 13.81 -16.39 22.53
CA GLU A 130 14.01 -16.74 23.95
C GLU A 130 14.72 -15.68 24.80
N SER A 131 13.94 -15.03 25.66
CA SER A 131 14.34 -14.63 27.02
C SER A 131 13.07 -14.23 27.80
N GLY A 132 12.48 -15.19 28.52
CA GLY A 132 11.53 -14.93 29.61
C GLY A 132 10.09 -14.55 29.24
N THR A 133 9.78 -14.03 28.05
CA THR A 133 8.38 -13.66 27.72
C THR A 133 7.53 -14.86 27.37
N SER A 134 6.60 -15.22 28.27
CA SER A 134 5.57 -16.21 27.99
C SER A 134 4.64 -15.75 26.86
N ALA A 135 3.94 -16.67 26.20
CA ALA A 135 2.91 -16.33 25.22
C ALA A 135 1.87 -15.35 25.80
N ALA A 136 1.53 -15.53 27.09
CA ALA A 136 0.63 -14.65 27.80
C ALA A 136 1.16 -13.21 27.86
N GLU A 137 2.42 -13.02 28.24
CA GLU A 137 3.04 -11.69 28.30
C GLU A 137 3.17 -11.04 26.93
N TYR A 138 3.55 -11.81 25.90
CA TYR A 138 3.69 -11.31 24.54
C TYR A 138 2.36 -10.82 23.95
N PHE A 139 1.28 -11.59 24.14
CA PHE A 139 -0.04 -11.20 23.60
C PHE A 139 -0.81 -10.23 24.48
N GLN A 140 -0.58 -10.18 25.80
CA GLN A 140 -1.24 -9.22 26.70
C GLN A 140 -0.57 -7.84 26.72
N PHE A 141 0.76 -7.77 26.56
CA PHE A 141 1.50 -6.52 26.72
C PHE A 141 2.21 -6.07 25.43
N VAL A 142 3.06 -6.92 24.86
CA VAL A 142 3.91 -6.54 23.72
C VAL A 142 3.08 -6.27 22.47
N THR A 143 2.16 -7.18 22.14
CA THR A 143 1.30 -7.07 20.95
C THR A 143 0.41 -5.83 21.01
N PRO A 144 -0.39 -5.58 22.08
CA PRO A 144 -1.25 -4.40 22.13
C PRO A 144 -0.45 -3.10 22.13
N MET A 145 0.67 -3.05 22.86
CA MET A 145 1.53 -1.86 22.89
C MET A 145 2.08 -1.52 21.50
N THR A 146 2.56 -2.53 20.77
CA THR A 146 3.08 -2.37 19.40
C THR A 146 1.97 -1.91 18.45
N VAL A 147 0.79 -2.52 18.52
CA VAL A 147 -0.37 -2.14 17.70
C VAL A 147 -0.78 -0.69 17.98
N VAL A 148 -0.87 -0.28 19.26
CA VAL A 148 -1.22 1.09 19.64
C VAL A 148 -0.19 2.10 19.14
N LEU A 149 1.10 1.82 19.29
CA LEU A 149 2.18 2.68 18.80
C LEU A 149 2.13 2.83 17.26
N LEU A 150 2.06 1.71 16.53
CA LEU A 150 2.06 1.73 15.08
C LEU A 150 0.79 2.39 14.51
N THR A 151 -0.36 2.17 15.14
CA THR A 151 -1.62 2.83 14.74
C THR A 151 -1.59 4.32 15.01
N LEU A 152 -1.04 4.79 16.12
CA LEU A 152 -0.85 6.22 16.40
C LEU A 152 0.06 6.89 15.37
N VAL A 153 1.24 6.31 15.13
CA VAL A 153 2.20 6.83 14.14
C VAL A 153 1.60 6.80 12.73
N GLY A 154 0.92 5.71 12.39
CA GLY A 154 0.21 5.53 11.12
C GLY A 154 -0.89 6.57 10.92
N PHE A 155 -1.72 6.80 11.94
CA PHE A 155 -2.79 7.78 11.90
C PHE A 155 -2.26 9.19 11.65
N ILE A 156 -1.25 9.62 12.41
CA ILE A 156 -0.65 10.96 12.28
C ILE A 156 -0.06 11.13 10.87
N SER A 157 0.69 10.13 10.41
CA SER A 157 1.32 10.15 9.08
C SER A 157 0.28 10.26 7.97
N PHE A 158 -0.74 9.40 7.98
CA PHE A 158 -1.82 9.43 6.99
C PHE A 158 -2.69 10.67 7.10
N TYR A 159 -2.94 11.19 8.30
CA TYR A 159 -3.67 12.43 8.50
C TYR A 159 -2.98 13.59 7.80
N ILE A 160 -1.67 13.75 8.00
CA ILE A 160 -0.86 14.80 7.37
C ILE A 160 -0.86 14.62 5.84
N VAL A 161 -0.57 13.41 5.36
CA VAL A 161 -0.48 13.12 3.93
C VAL A 161 -1.82 13.34 3.22
N ASN A 162 -2.93 12.82 3.75
CA ASN A 162 -4.24 12.95 3.13
C ASN A 162 -4.77 14.40 3.17
N ARG A 163 -4.39 15.19 4.19
CA ARG A 163 -4.68 16.64 4.20
C ARG A 163 -3.95 17.40 3.09
N LYS A 164 -2.69 17.05 2.82
CA LYS A 164 -1.89 17.62 1.71
C LYS A 164 -2.39 17.23 0.31
N LYS A 165 -3.35 16.31 0.20
CA LYS A 165 -3.98 15.94 -1.07
C LYS A 165 -5.09 16.92 -1.49
N ILE A 166 -5.67 17.69 -0.56
CA ILE A 166 -6.75 18.63 -0.89
C ILE A 166 -6.13 19.89 -1.53
N LYS A 167 -6.50 20.18 -2.78
CA LYS A 167 -6.08 21.37 -3.52
C LYS A 167 -7.32 22.23 -3.83
N LEU A 168 -7.22 23.54 -3.60
CA LEU A 168 -8.30 24.49 -3.89
C LEU A 168 -8.24 24.94 -5.35
N ILE A 169 -9.41 25.07 -5.98
CA ILE A 169 -9.63 25.93 -7.15
C ILE A 169 -10.34 27.20 -6.67
#